data_AF-A0A093YEJ7-F1
#
_entry.id   AF-A0A093YEJ7-F1
#
_cell.length_a   1.000
_cell.length_b   1.000
_cell.length_c   1.000
_cell.angle_alpha   90.00
_cell.angle_beta   90.00
_cell.angle_gamma   90.00
#
_symmetry.space_group_name_H-M   'P 1'
#
loop_
_entity.id
_entity.type
_entity.pdbx_description
1 polymer ?
#
loop_
_entity_poly.entity_id
_entity_poly.type
_entity_poly.pdbx_seq_one_letter_code
_entity_poly.pdbx_strand_id
1 'polypeptide(L)'
;MEQRFLELQERFAAEQLRSRQAEARADEEQRLREEEQRKSKQAEARAEEEQRRREAAEAGSQLKNLIEYLETCHSFSLALKVITDKSLSTRGDTTVPAGRPYPQRIVPWGDFPAQQEKIWEKLSISPDFNSQRVFPSAHQLDYVRKYLDPIASSQRVFPSAHQLDYVRKYLDPIGSEITLRHYARETVENPVRTLIEEIHKHEQLREQLQLRGVMMFESHTNLAQPIEQSMENEMEHMSISEPNTSRTGRNSGKGKGKQVGGQHNTRGASWRKRVGSADQFCITEQSDGQMVPVVSIEYKAPHKFPLAQIIAGLNGEIRPGDEIINKEGDDFDFLSKSLVAAVITQLFSYMIAKGVQHG
;
A
#
# COMPACT_ATOMS: atom_id res chain seq x y z
N MET A 1 62.49 -7.30 -86.31
CA MET A 1 61.07 -7.06 -85.97
C MET A 1 60.66 -7.80 -84.70
N GLU A 2 61.16 -9.02 -84.47
CA GLU A 2 60.82 -9.86 -83.31
C GLU A 2 61.25 -9.30 -81.94
N GLN A 3 62.43 -8.68 -81.81
CA GLN A 3 62.85 -8.08 -80.54
C GLN A 3 61.93 -6.96 -80.04
N ARG A 4 61.44 -6.11 -80.96
CA ARG A 4 60.46 -5.06 -80.62
C ARG A 4 59.10 -5.61 -80.22
N PHE A 5 58.73 -6.80 -80.68
CA PHE A 5 57.47 -7.45 -80.34
C PHE A 5 57.54 -8.09 -78.94
N LEU A 6 58.66 -8.74 -78.60
CA LEU A 6 58.90 -9.25 -77.24
C LEU A 6 58.94 -8.12 -76.20
N GLU A 7 59.65 -7.03 -76.47
CA GLU A 7 59.68 -5.87 -75.57
C GLU A 7 58.28 -5.24 -75.36
N LEU A 8 57.44 -5.25 -76.38
CA LEU A 8 56.06 -4.77 -76.28
C LEU A 8 55.19 -5.72 -75.44
N GLN A 9 55.36 -7.04 -75.58
CA GLN A 9 54.67 -8.03 -74.76
C GLN A 9 55.07 -7.95 -73.29
N GLU A 10 56.37 -7.79 -73.00
CA GLU A 10 56.84 -7.61 -71.62
C GLU A 10 56.33 -6.32 -71.00
N ARG A 11 56.31 -5.22 -71.75
CA ARG A 11 55.72 -3.94 -71.29
C ARG A 11 54.23 -4.07 -70.99
N PHE A 12 53.47 -4.72 -71.86
CA PHE A 12 52.04 -4.93 -71.67
C PHE A 12 51.75 -5.84 -70.45
N ALA A 13 52.54 -6.89 -70.26
CA ALA A 13 52.43 -7.75 -69.07
C ALA A 13 52.80 -7.00 -67.78
N ALA A 14 53.85 -6.17 -67.81
CA ALA A 14 54.24 -5.34 -66.68
C ALA A 14 53.18 -4.27 -66.35
N GLU A 15 52.52 -3.71 -67.36
CA GLU A 15 51.44 -2.73 -67.21
C GLU A 15 50.16 -3.39 -66.66
N GLN A 16 49.79 -4.58 -67.13
CA GLN A 16 48.69 -5.35 -66.54
C GLN A 16 48.96 -5.71 -65.07
N LEU A 17 50.19 -6.11 -64.74
CA LEU A 17 50.55 -6.42 -63.35
C LEU A 17 50.47 -5.18 -62.47
N ARG A 18 50.95 -4.02 -62.96
CA ARG A 18 50.81 -2.73 -62.26
C ARG A 18 49.35 -2.33 -62.07
N SER A 19 48.50 -2.54 -63.07
CA SER A 19 47.06 -2.26 -62.98
C SER A 19 46.39 -3.13 -61.91
N ARG A 20 46.64 -4.44 -61.91
CA ARG A 20 46.09 -5.36 -60.89
C ARG A 20 46.59 -5.04 -59.48
N GLN A 21 47.86 -4.66 -59.34
CA GLN A 21 48.41 -4.22 -58.05
C GLN A 21 47.86 -2.86 -57.59
N ALA A 22 47.51 -1.97 -58.50
CA ALA A 22 46.84 -0.71 -58.17
C ALA A 22 45.40 -0.95 -57.71
N GLU A 23 44.67 -1.83 -58.41
CA GLU A 23 43.29 -2.22 -58.09
C GLU A 23 43.21 -2.94 -56.74
N ALA A 24 44.09 -3.92 -56.48
CA ALA A 24 44.14 -4.61 -55.19
C ALA A 24 44.44 -3.67 -54.00
N ARG A 25 45.28 -2.65 -54.21
CA ARG A 25 45.56 -1.62 -53.18
C ARG A 25 44.37 -0.70 -52.95
N ALA A 26 43.65 -0.33 -54.00
CA ALA A 26 42.43 0.47 -53.89
C ALA A 26 41.32 -0.29 -53.15
N ASP A 27 41.14 -1.58 -53.43
CA ASP A 27 40.17 -2.44 -52.73
C ASP A 27 40.53 -2.62 -51.24
N GLU A 28 41.81 -2.83 -50.92
CA GLU A 28 42.27 -2.93 -49.54
C GLU A 28 42.05 -1.63 -48.77
N GLU A 29 42.36 -0.47 -49.39
CA GLU A 29 42.12 0.84 -48.80
C GLU A 29 40.62 1.11 -48.61
N GLN A 30 39.78 0.73 -49.57
CA GLN A 30 38.33 0.83 -49.49
C GLN A 30 37.80 -0.03 -48.32
N ARG A 31 38.27 -1.26 -48.18
CA ARG A 31 37.88 -2.15 -47.07
C ARG A 31 38.30 -1.60 -45.71
N LEU A 32 39.49 -1.00 -45.61
CA LEU A 32 39.95 -0.36 -44.38
C LEU A 32 39.06 0.83 -44.01
N ARG A 33 38.70 1.68 -44.98
CA ARG A 33 37.78 2.81 -44.77
C ARG A 33 36.38 2.35 -44.33
N GLU A 34 35.86 1.29 -44.95
CA GLU A 34 34.57 0.71 -44.56
C GLU A 34 34.61 0.11 -43.15
N GLU A 35 35.69 -0.57 -42.78
CA GLU A 35 35.86 -1.12 -41.45
C GLU A 35 36.00 -0.02 -40.39
N GLU A 36 36.74 1.05 -40.69
CA GLU A 36 36.87 2.22 -39.83
C GLU A 36 35.53 2.94 -39.66
N GLN A 37 34.77 3.18 -40.75
CA GLN A 37 33.41 3.73 -40.67
C GLN A 37 32.49 2.84 -39.84
N ARG A 38 32.56 1.51 -39.99
CA ARG A 38 31.76 0.58 -39.19
C ARG A 38 32.15 0.65 -37.71
N LYS A 39 33.44 0.74 -37.39
CA LYS A 39 33.93 0.91 -36.01
C LYS A 39 33.47 2.24 -35.43
N SER A 40 33.54 3.34 -36.20
CA SER A 40 33.06 4.65 -35.80
C SER A 40 31.55 4.64 -35.50
N LYS A 41 30.73 4.10 -36.41
CA LYS A 41 29.27 3.97 -36.19
C LYS A 41 28.94 3.09 -34.98
N GLN A 42 29.68 2.01 -34.75
CA GLN A 42 29.51 1.17 -33.55
C GLN A 42 29.98 1.86 -32.27
N ALA A 43 30.96 2.76 -32.33
CA ALA A 43 31.41 3.53 -31.18
C ALA A 43 30.37 4.62 -30.83
N GLU A 44 29.85 5.32 -31.83
CA GLU A 44 28.80 6.33 -31.69
C GLU A 44 27.52 5.74 -31.12
N ALA A 45 27.02 4.63 -31.68
CA ALA A 45 25.82 3.97 -31.17
C ALA A 45 25.97 3.50 -29.70
N ARG A 46 27.18 3.05 -29.31
CA ARG A 46 27.48 2.69 -27.91
C ARG A 46 27.51 3.91 -26.99
N ALA A 47 28.10 5.02 -27.44
CA ALA A 47 28.12 6.26 -26.69
C ALA A 47 26.70 6.84 -26.49
N GLU A 48 25.86 6.81 -27.54
CA GLU A 48 24.47 7.24 -27.44
C GLU A 48 23.63 6.35 -26.52
N GLU A 49 23.83 5.02 -26.55
CA GLU A 49 23.15 4.11 -25.63
C GLU A 49 23.60 4.35 -24.18
N GLU A 50 24.90 4.55 -23.96
CA GLU A 50 25.44 4.86 -22.63
C GLU A 50 24.90 6.21 -22.12
N GLN A 51 24.87 7.23 -22.97
CA GLN A 51 24.29 8.54 -22.63
C GLN A 51 22.82 8.41 -22.26
N ARG A 52 22.01 7.70 -23.06
CA ARG A 52 20.59 7.45 -22.73
C ARG A 52 20.43 6.69 -21.41
N ARG A 53 21.31 5.74 -21.10
CA ARG A 53 21.28 5.02 -19.82
C ARG A 53 21.63 5.93 -18.64
N ARG A 54 22.59 6.84 -18.81
CA ARG A 54 22.96 7.83 -17.80
C ARG A 54 21.81 8.80 -17.54
N GLU A 55 21.26 9.39 -18.60
CA GLU A 55 20.10 10.29 -18.51
C GLU A 55 18.89 9.61 -17.85
N ALA A 56 18.59 8.36 -18.22
CA ALA A 56 17.52 7.61 -17.59
C ALA A 56 17.78 7.31 -16.10
N ALA A 57 19.03 7.02 -15.72
CA ALA A 57 19.40 6.80 -14.32
C ALA A 57 19.36 8.08 -13.49
N GLU A 58 19.78 9.20 -14.07
CA GLU A 58 19.70 10.53 -13.45
C GLU A 58 18.24 10.96 -13.26
N ALA A 59 17.41 10.83 -14.29
CA ALA A 59 15.97 11.11 -14.22
C ALA A 59 15.26 10.22 -13.17
N GLY A 60 15.66 8.95 -13.07
CA GLY A 60 15.14 8.03 -12.04
C GLY A 60 15.55 8.40 -10.61
N SER A 61 16.68 9.10 -10.45
CA SER A 61 17.24 9.52 -9.16
C SER A 61 16.77 10.92 -8.73
N GLN A 62 16.20 11.69 -9.65
CA GLN A 62 15.70 13.03 -9.37
C GLN A 62 14.47 12.97 -8.43
N LEU A 63 14.50 13.82 -7.39
CA LEU A 63 13.37 14.00 -6.48
C LEU A 63 12.17 14.57 -7.23
N LYS A 64 10.99 14.19 -6.76
CA LYS A 64 9.71 14.56 -7.38
C LYS A 64 9.15 15.82 -6.76
N ASN A 65 8.42 16.58 -7.57
CA ASN A 65 7.52 17.60 -7.06
C ASN A 65 6.18 16.98 -6.63
N LEU A 66 5.27 17.78 -6.04
CA LEU A 66 4.02 17.24 -5.51
C LEU A 66 3.17 16.54 -6.58
N ILE A 67 3.03 17.14 -7.76
CA ILE A 67 2.19 16.60 -8.83
C ILE A 67 2.76 15.28 -9.35
N GLU A 68 4.05 15.24 -9.66
CA GLU A 68 4.75 14.02 -10.10
C GLU A 68 4.68 12.91 -9.04
N TYR A 69 4.74 13.28 -7.77
CA TYR A 69 4.62 12.34 -6.65
C TYR A 69 3.20 11.76 -6.58
N LEU A 70 2.17 12.59 -6.61
CA LEU A 70 0.77 12.17 -6.58
C LEU A 70 0.40 11.29 -7.79
N GLU A 71 0.88 11.63 -8.98
CA GLU A 71 0.70 10.79 -10.18
C GLU A 71 1.35 9.41 -10.00
N THR A 72 2.54 9.37 -9.39
CA THR A 72 3.23 8.11 -9.09
C THR A 72 2.44 7.28 -8.07
N CYS A 73 1.97 7.88 -6.98
CA CYS A 73 1.13 7.24 -5.97
C CYS A 73 -0.19 6.72 -6.56
N HIS A 74 -0.84 7.51 -7.43
CA HIS A 74 -2.06 7.11 -8.11
C HIS A 74 -1.83 5.88 -8.98
N SER A 75 -0.70 5.83 -9.71
CA SER A 75 -0.31 4.66 -10.51
C SER A 75 -0.16 3.39 -9.66
N PHE A 76 0.37 3.52 -8.44
CA PHE A 76 0.47 2.41 -7.50
C PHE A 76 -0.90 1.96 -7.02
N SER A 77 -1.78 2.88 -6.64
CA SER A 77 -3.15 2.59 -6.20
C SER A 77 -4.01 1.93 -7.28
N LEU A 78 -3.73 2.19 -8.56
CA LEU A 78 -4.42 1.55 -9.69
C LEU A 78 -3.91 0.13 -9.97
N ALA A 79 -2.74 -0.25 -9.46
CA ALA A 79 -2.17 -1.59 -9.67
C ALA A 79 -2.84 -2.69 -8.82
N LEU A 80 -3.90 -2.35 -8.07
CA LEU A 80 -4.68 -3.23 -7.22
C LEU A 80 -5.24 -4.42 -8.01
N LYS A 81 -4.87 -5.64 -7.64
CA LYS A 81 -5.42 -6.89 -8.21
C LYS A 81 -6.27 -7.60 -7.16
N VAL A 82 -7.55 -7.83 -7.47
CA VAL A 82 -8.55 -8.36 -6.52
C VAL A 82 -8.95 -9.79 -6.91
N ILE A 83 -9.03 -10.71 -5.93
CA ILE A 83 -9.74 -11.98 -6.10
C ILE A 83 -11.22 -11.74 -5.87
N THR A 84 -12.02 -12.01 -6.90
CA THR A 84 -13.49 -11.95 -6.84
C THR A 84 -14.14 -13.31 -6.58
N ASP A 85 -13.38 -14.40 -6.67
CA ASP A 85 -13.88 -15.76 -6.45
C ASP A 85 -14.04 -16.05 -4.95
N LYS A 86 -15.29 -16.34 -4.55
CA LYS A 86 -15.68 -16.64 -3.17
C LYS A 86 -15.11 -17.98 -2.65
N SER A 87 -14.70 -18.88 -3.55
CA SER A 87 -14.18 -20.21 -3.17
C SER A 87 -12.74 -20.19 -2.64
N LEU A 88 -12.00 -19.11 -2.92
CA LEU A 88 -10.60 -18.90 -2.52
C LEU A 88 -10.46 -17.99 -1.28
N SER A 89 -11.58 -17.63 -0.66
CA SER A 89 -11.61 -16.66 0.44
C SER A 89 -11.71 -17.33 1.81
N THR A 90 -11.01 -16.75 2.79
CA THR A 90 -11.18 -17.04 4.21
C THR A 90 -12.60 -16.71 4.66
N ARG A 91 -13.34 -17.73 5.12
CA ARG A 91 -14.62 -17.56 5.83
C ARG A 91 -14.36 -16.96 7.22
N GLY A 92 -14.23 -15.64 7.27
CA GLY A 92 -14.27 -14.91 8.53
C GLY A 92 -15.72 -14.55 8.86
N ASP A 93 -16.23 -15.04 9.98
CA ASP A 93 -17.56 -14.69 10.48
C ASP A 93 -17.66 -13.18 10.73
N THR A 94 -18.75 -12.57 10.26
CA THR A 94 -19.16 -11.24 10.65
C THR A 94 -19.36 -11.22 12.15
N THR A 95 -18.51 -10.47 12.87
CA THR A 95 -18.56 -10.37 14.32
C THR A 95 -19.98 -10.07 14.79
N VAL A 96 -20.51 -10.89 15.71
CA VAL A 96 -21.89 -10.77 16.21
C VAL A 96 -22.14 -9.36 16.76
N PRO A 97 -23.08 -8.57 16.19
CA PRO A 97 -23.27 -7.15 16.52
C PRO A 97 -24.00 -6.90 17.85
N ALA A 98 -24.36 -7.95 18.60
CA ALA A 98 -25.20 -7.83 19.78
C ALA A 98 -24.56 -6.96 20.89
N GLY A 99 -25.14 -5.77 21.09
CA GLY A 99 -24.79 -4.84 22.18
C GLY A 99 -23.70 -3.81 21.85
N ARG A 100 -23.38 -3.59 20.56
CA ARG A 100 -22.49 -2.50 20.12
C ARG A 100 -23.28 -1.21 19.87
N PRO A 101 -22.69 -0.02 20.11
CA PRO A 101 -23.30 1.23 19.65
C PRO A 101 -23.30 1.26 18.12
N TYR A 102 -24.37 1.82 17.57
CA TYR A 102 -24.58 1.98 16.13
C TYR A 102 -25.01 3.42 15.84
N PRO A 103 -24.73 3.96 14.64
CA PRO A 103 -25.15 5.30 14.27
C PRO A 103 -26.68 5.35 14.14
N GLN A 104 -27.29 6.45 14.56
CA GLN A 104 -28.74 6.64 14.38
C GLN A 104 -29.13 6.81 12.91
N ARG A 105 -28.25 7.45 12.14
CA ARG A 105 -28.44 7.77 10.72
C ARG A 105 -27.12 7.58 9.99
N ILE A 106 -27.19 7.02 8.79
CA ILE A 106 -26.10 6.98 7.82
C ILE A 106 -26.61 7.77 6.62
N VAL A 107 -25.94 8.87 6.28
CA VAL A 107 -26.40 9.82 5.26
C VAL A 107 -25.26 10.19 4.30
N PRO A 108 -25.57 10.53 3.04
CA PRO A 108 -24.57 11.06 2.12
C PRO A 108 -23.93 12.34 2.67
N TRP A 109 -22.60 12.43 2.58
CA TRP A 109 -21.85 13.62 2.97
C TRP A 109 -21.79 14.59 1.79
N GLY A 110 -22.86 15.38 1.61
CA GLY A 110 -23.08 16.17 0.39
C GLY A 110 -22.05 17.26 0.10
N ASP A 111 -21.46 17.88 1.12
CA ASP A 111 -20.48 18.95 0.95
C ASP A 111 -19.01 18.47 1.01
N PHE A 112 -18.77 17.16 1.16
CA PHE A 112 -17.43 16.59 1.23
C PHE A 112 -16.54 16.95 0.02
N PRO A 113 -17.01 16.88 -1.25
CA PRO A 113 -16.18 17.28 -2.39
C PRO A 113 -15.74 18.75 -2.33
N ALA A 114 -16.63 19.65 -1.92
CA ALA A 114 -16.32 21.07 -1.78
C ALA A 114 -15.36 21.34 -0.59
N GLN A 115 -15.47 20.55 0.49
CA GLN A 115 -14.51 20.61 1.59
C GLN A 115 -13.12 20.12 1.16
N GLN A 116 -13.05 19.05 0.37
CA GLN A 116 -11.80 18.55 -0.21
C GLN A 116 -11.16 19.59 -1.15
N GLU A 117 -11.94 20.23 -2.02
CA GLU A 117 -11.43 21.27 -2.93
C GLU A 117 -10.79 22.44 -2.17
N LYS A 118 -11.40 22.91 -1.08
CA LYS A 118 -10.82 23.94 -0.20
C LYS A 118 -9.48 23.54 0.42
N ILE A 119 -9.26 22.24 0.68
CA ILE A 119 -7.98 21.74 1.17
C ILE A 119 -6.95 21.78 0.04
N TRP A 120 -7.32 21.37 -1.17
CA TRP A 120 -6.46 21.45 -2.36
C TRP A 120 -6.11 22.88 -2.75
N GLU A 121 -7.03 23.83 -2.61
CA GLU A 121 -6.76 25.26 -2.80
C GLU A 121 -5.65 25.74 -1.85
N LYS A 122 -5.70 25.37 -0.56
CA LYS A 122 -4.65 25.70 0.41
C LYS A 122 -3.29 25.14 0.02
N LEU A 123 -3.25 23.89 -0.46
CA LEU A 123 -2.01 23.28 -0.96
C LEU A 123 -1.51 24.01 -2.23
N SER A 124 -2.43 24.43 -3.09
CA SER A 124 -2.14 25.13 -4.35
C SER A 124 -1.66 26.57 -4.17
N ILE A 125 -2.04 27.22 -3.07
CA ILE A 125 -1.63 28.59 -2.70
C ILE A 125 -0.13 28.69 -2.39
N SER A 126 0.59 27.58 -2.22
CA SER A 126 2.06 27.57 -2.08
C SER A 126 2.74 27.11 -3.39
N PRO A 127 3.05 28.04 -4.33
CA PRO A 127 3.82 27.71 -5.54
C PRO A 127 5.15 27.03 -5.23
N ASP A 128 5.76 27.44 -4.11
CA ASP A 128 7.02 26.91 -3.63
C ASP A 128 6.89 25.44 -3.25
N PHE A 129 5.87 25.06 -2.49
CA PHE A 129 5.64 23.66 -2.12
C PHE A 129 5.37 22.77 -3.35
N ASN A 130 4.55 23.26 -4.28
CA ASN A 130 4.19 22.51 -5.48
C ASN A 130 5.36 22.31 -6.45
N SER A 131 6.28 23.26 -6.51
CA SER A 131 7.43 23.22 -7.44
C SER A 131 8.67 22.57 -6.82
N GLN A 132 8.75 22.54 -5.48
CA GLN A 132 9.88 21.95 -4.77
C GLN A 132 9.97 20.44 -5.01
N ARG A 133 11.18 20.00 -5.36
CA ARG A 133 11.51 18.59 -5.58
C ARG A 133 11.99 17.96 -4.28
N VAL A 134 11.09 17.80 -3.32
CA VAL A 134 11.35 17.24 -1.98
C VAL A 134 10.81 15.82 -1.82
N PHE A 135 9.96 15.36 -2.73
CA PHE A 135 9.34 14.05 -2.65
C PHE A 135 10.27 12.95 -3.18
N PRO A 136 10.14 11.71 -2.68
CA PRO A 136 10.95 10.58 -3.11
C PRO A 136 11.01 10.41 -4.62
N SER A 137 12.20 10.10 -5.13
CA SER A 137 12.45 9.82 -6.54
C SER A 137 11.79 8.51 -6.99
N ALA A 138 11.77 8.28 -8.31
CA ALA A 138 11.25 7.02 -8.86
C ALA A 138 12.04 5.81 -8.34
N HIS A 139 13.36 5.93 -8.19
CA HIS A 139 14.18 4.88 -7.59
C HIS A 139 13.87 4.63 -6.11
N GLN A 140 13.60 5.69 -5.33
CA GLN A 140 13.22 5.56 -3.93
C GLN A 140 11.84 4.93 -3.75
N LEU A 141 10.93 5.07 -4.72
CA LEU A 141 9.60 4.44 -4.71
C LEU A 141 9.56 3.06 -5.39
N ASP A 142 10.67 2.60 -5.97
CA ASP A 142 10.75 1.33 -6.69
C ASP A 142 10.47 0.12 -5.79
N TYR A 143 10.69 0.23 -4.47
CA TYR A 143 10.32 -0.83 -3.53
C TYR A 143 8.81 -1.08 -3.50
N VAL A 144 7.98 -0.04 -3.62
CA VAL A 144 6.52 -0.17 -3.69
C VAL A 144 6.17 -0.96 -4.95
N ARG A 145 6.74 -0.57 -6.09
CA ARG A 145 6.55 -1.32 -7.35
C ARG A 145 6.99 -2.78 -7.23
N LYS A 146 8.13 -3.06 -6.60
CA LYS A 146 8.63 -4.42 -6.34
C LYS A 146 7.71 -5.23 -5.45
N TYR A 147 7.10 -4.59 -4.46
CA TYR A 147 6.16 -5.23 -3.55
C TYR A 147 4.82 -5.53 -4.24
N LEU A 148 4.34 -4.61 -5.10
CA LEU A 148 3.07 -4.72 -5.80
C LEU A 148 3.13 -5.65 -7.03
N ASP A 149 4.29 -5.74 -7.69
CA ASP A 149 4.49 -6.59 -8.85
C ASP A 149 5.95 -7.12 -8.91
N PRO A 150 6.28 -8.19 -8.16
CA PRO A 150 7.58 -8.85 -8.25
C PRO A 150 7.92 -9.37 -9.64
N ILE A 151 6.92 -9.54 -10.52
CA ILE A 151 7.09 -10.04 -11.88
C ILE A 151 7.58 -8.91 -12.79
N ALA A 152 7.09 -7.68 -12.62
CA ALA A 152 7.54 -6.51 -13.38
C ALA A 152 8.96 -6.03 -13.00
N SER A 153 9.46 -6.37 -11.81
CA SER A 153 10.82 -6.04 -11.36
C SER A 153 11.93 -6.94 -11.94
N SER A 154 11.62 -7.87 -12.84
CA SER A 154 12.56 -8.84 -13.39
C SER A 154 13.62 -8.26 -14.36
N GLN A 155 13.71 -6.93 -14.49
CA GLN A 155 14.70 -6.29 -15.38
C GLN A 155 16.09 -6.08 -14.78
N ARG A 156 16.43 -6.65 -13.61
CA ARG A 156 17.83 -6.81 -13.18
C ARG A 156 18.10 -8.19 -12.57
N VAL A 157 18.88 -8.96 -13.32
CA VAL A 157 19.67 -10.16 -12.96
C VAL A 157 18.85 -11.32 -12.34
N PHE A 158 18.11 -12.01 -13.21
CA PHE A 158 17.55 -13.39 -13.11
C PHE A 158 17.17 -13.98 -11.74
N PRO A 159 15.88 -14.33 -11.59
CA PRO A 159 15.47 -15.66 -11.14
C PRO A 159 15.07 -16.53 -12.35
N SER A 160 15.32 -17.83 -12.32
CA SER A 160 14.91 -18.77 -13.38
C SER A 160 13.39 -18.80 -13.54
N ALA A 161 12.88 -19.24 -14.70
CA ALA A 161 11.43 -19.36 -14.95
C ALA A 161 10.69 -20.19 -13.88
N HIS A 162 11.35 -21.18 -13.26
CA HIS A 162 10.83 -21.96 -12.14
C HIS A 162 10.77 -21.18 -10.80
N GLN A 163 11.64 -20.20 -10.60
CA GLN A 163 11.60 -19.31 -9.44
C GLN A 163 10.49 -18.26 -9.57
N LEU A 164 10.13 -17.86 -10.79
CA LEU A 164 8.97 -16.99 -11.03
C LEU A 164 7.66 -17.70 -10.68
N ASP A 165 7.51 -19.00 -10.94
CA ASP A 165 6.33 -19.78 -10.52
C ASP A 165 6.23 -19.91 -8.99
N TYR A 166 7.38 -20.01 -8.30
CA TYR A 166 7.43 -19.98 -6.84
C TYR A 166 6.99 -18.62 -6.30
N VAL A 167 7.49 -17.50 -6.83
CA VAL A 167 7.10 -16.15 -6.42
C VAL A 167 5.63 -15.86 -6.76
N ARG A 168 5.13 -16.34 -7.90
CA ARG A 168 3.72 -16.25 -8.33
C ARG A 168 2.76 -16.96 -7.37
N LYS A 169 3.22 -18.00 -6.67
CA LYS A 169 2.47 -18.73 -5.65
C LYS A 169 2.29 -17.94 -4.34
N TYR A 170 3.13 -16.94 -4.08
CA TYR A 170 3.05 -16.07 -2.88
C TYR A 170 2.62 -14.64 -3.22
N LEU A 171 2.29 -14.38 -4.49
CA LEU A 171 1.71 -13.14 -4.94
C LEU A 171 0.21 -13.21 -4.76
N ASP A 172 -0.26 -12.99 -3.54
CA ASP A 172 -1.68 -13.05 -3.24
C ASP A 172 -2.36 -11.82 -3.85
N PRO A 173 -3.26 -12.00 -4.84
CA PRO A 173 -4.23 -10.96 -5.12
C PRO A 173 -5.06 -10.71 -3.86
N ILE A 174 -5.69 -9.54 -3.77
CA ILE A 174 -6.39 -9.14 -2.55
C ILE A 174 -7.62 -10.02 -2.35
N GLY A 175 -7.46 -11.00 -1.46
CA GLY A 175 -8.47 -11.96 -1.05
C GLY A 175 -8.81 -11.88 0.44
N SER A 176 -8.23 -10.93 1.19
CA SER A 176 -8.48 -10.75 2.62
C SER A 176 -8.38 -9.28 3.04
N GLU A 177 -8.96 -8.94 4.19
CA GLU A 177 -8.83 -7.64 4.84
C GLU A 177 -7.37 -7.28 5.15
N ILE A 178 -6.57 -8.28 5.53
CA ILE A 178 -5.15 -8.11 5.88
C ILE A 178 -4.34 -7.73 4.64
N THR A 179 -4.53 -8.45 3.53
CA THR A 179 -3.84 -8.14 2.26
C THR A 179 -4.24 -6.76 1.74
N LEU A 180 -5.53 -6.40 1.83
CA LEU A 180 -6.02 -5.07 1.45
C LEU A 180 -5.38 -3.96 2.31
N ARG A 181 -5.31 -4.17 3.62
CA ARG A 181 -4.69 -3.24 4.57
C ARG A 181 -3.21 -3.04 4.26
N HIS A 182 -2.46 -4.12 4.05
CA HIS A 182 -1.04 -4.04 3.69
C HIS A 182 -0.84 -3.28 2.38
N TYR A 183 -1.68 -3.55 1.37
CA TYR A 183 -1.65 -2.82 0.11
C TYR A 183 -1.92 -1.33 0.32
N ALA A 184 -2.98 -0.97 1.07
CA ALA A 184 -3.34 0.42 1.33
C ALA A 184 -2.26 1.15 2.13
N ARG A 185 -1.59 0.45 3.05
CA ARG A 185 -0.45 0.99 3.79
C ARG A 185 0.69 1.44 2.89
N GLU A 186 1.08 0.61 1.94
CA GLU A 186 2.19 0.93 1.04
C GLU A 186 1.83 1.94 -0.05
N THR A 187 0.57 1.93 -0.51
CA THR A 187 0.16 2.72 -1.68
C THR A 187 -0.57 4.01 -1.36
N VAL A 188 -1.11 4.14 -0.15
CA VAL A 188 -1.91 5.30 0.29
C VAL A 188 -1.37 5.86 1.60
N GLU A 189 -1.31 5.08 2.67
CA GLU A 189 -1.01 5.60 4.01
C GLU A 189 0.44 6.11 4.14
N ASN A 190 1.44 5.35 3.69
CA ASN A 190 2.84 5.77 3.71
C ASN A 190 3.08 6.99 2.78
N PRO A 191 2.47 7.06 1.58
CA PRO A 191 2.51 8.28 0.79
C PRO A 191 1.88 9.50 1.44
N VAL A 192 0.71 9.35 2.06
CA VAL A 192 0.05 10.43 2.79
C VAL A 192 0.89 10.86 4.00
N ARG A 193 1.54 9.92 4.70
CA ARG A 193 2.50 10.23 5.77
C ARG A 193 3.64 11.11 5.24
N THR A 194 4.28 10.71 4.15
CA THR A 194 5.36 11.48 3.51
C THR A 194 4.88 12.89 3.14
N LEU A 195 3.67 12.99 2.58
CA LEU A 195 3.08 14.28 2.24
C LEU A 195 2.87 15.18 3.47
N ILE A 196 2.32 14.64 4.56
CA ILE A 196 2.11 15.38 5.80
C ILE A 196 3.45 15.79 6.42
N GLU A 197 4.46 14.93 6.40
CA GLU A 197 5.80 15.23 6.90
C GLU A 197 6.44 16.39 6.13
N GLU A 198 6.30 16.42 4.80
CA GLU A 198 6.77 17.55 3.99
C GLU A 198 5.94 18.82 4.27
N ILE A 199 4.61 18.74 4.34
CA ILE A 199 3.75 19.88 4.69
C ILE A 199 4.15 20.48 6.05
N HIS A 200 4.48 19.65 7.03
CA HIS A 200 4.84 20.09 8.38
C HIS A 200 6.10 20.96 8.41
N LYS A 201 6.99 20.84 7.41
CA LYS A 201 8.17 21.70 7.24
C LYS A 201 7.83 23.11 6.77
N HIS A 202 6.62 23.34 6.26
CA HIS A 202 6.13 24.63 5.79
C HIS A 202 5.19 25.27 6.81
N GLU A 203 5.68 26.26 7.55
CA GLU A 203 4.93 26.93 8.63
C GLU A 203 3.57 27.46 8.17
N GLN A 204 3.51 28.16 7.03
CA GLN A 204 2.26 28.71 6.49
C GLN A 204 1.23 27.61 6.18
N LEU A 205 1.65 26.51 5.56
CA LEU A 205 0.74 25.39 5.24
C LEU A 205 0.29 24.68 6.52
N ARG A 206 1.21 24.48 7.46
CA ARG A 206 0.93 23.90 8.77
C ARG A 206 -0.14 24.69 9.53
N GLU A 207 -0.06 26.02 9.53
CA GLU A 207 -1.05 26.90 10.16
C GLU A 207 -2.40 26.86 9.43
N GLN A 208 -2.41 26.97 8.10
CA GLN A 208 -3.63 26.97 7.29
C GLN A 208 -4.39 25.65 7.34
N LEU A 209 -3.66 24.53 7.46
CA LEU A 209 -4.20 23.18 7.58
C LEU A 209 -4.40 22.74 9.04
N GLN A 210 -4.01 23.57 10.01
CA GLN A 210 -4.14 23.32 11.44
C GLN A 210 -3.42 22.04 11.90
N LEU A 211 -2.29 21.71 11.29
CA LEU A 211 -1.46 20.54 11.62
C LEU A 211 -0.53 20.85 12.80
N ARG A 212 -1.04 20.75 14.04
CA ARG A 212 -0.29 21.20 15.23
C ARG A 212 0.68 20.15 15.77
N GLY A 213 0.38 18.87 15.60
CA GLY A 213 1.20 17.75 16.04
C GLY A 213 1.85 16.94 14.91
N VAL A 214 2.58 15.90 15.32
CA VAL A 214 3.14 14.89 14.41
C VAL A 214 2.07 13.82 14.17
N MET A 215 1.81 13.49 12.91
CA MET A 215 0.82 12.48 12.54
C MET A 215 1.45 11.10 12.52
N MET A 216 0.91 10.19 13.32
CA MET A 216 1.34 8.82 13.45
C MET A 216 0.31 7.89 12.81
N PHE A 217 0.80 6.97 11.98
CA PHE A 217 -0.01 6.04 11.18
C PHE A 217 0.18 4.63 11.76
N GLU A 218 -0.78 4.18 12.57
CA GLU A 218 -0.64 3.01 13.43
C GLU A 218 -1.65 1.90 13.08
N SER A 219 -1.15 0.66 13.00
CA SER A 219 -1.97 -0.55 12.97
C SER A 219 -1.99 -1.17 14.36
N HIS A 220 -3.17 -1.35 14.97
CA HIS A 220 -3.30 -1.84 16.35
C HIS A 220 -2.92 -3.31 16.56
N THR A 221 -2.45 -4.01 15.53
CA THR A 221 -1.69 -5.27 15.68
C THR A 221 -0.36 -5.07 16.42
N ASN A 222 0.20 -3.85 16.42
CA ASN A 222 1.49 -3.52 17.04
C ASN A 222 1.37 -2.75 18.36
N LEU A 223 0.16 -2.53 18.88
CA LEU A 223 0.02 -2.20 20.29
C LEU A 223 0.23 -3.49 21.08
N ALA A 224 1.48 -3.93 21.17
CA ALA A 224 1.92 -4.64 22.35
C ALA A 224 1.45 -3.78 23.53
N GLN A 225 0.44 -4.28 24.24
CA GLN A 225 0.21 -3.81 25.60
C GLN A 225 1.58 -3.83 26.28
N PRO A 226 1.96 -2.84 27.08
CA PRO A 226 3.04 -3.02 28.02
C PRO A 226 2.60 -4.16 28.95
N ILE A 227 2.90 -5.40 28.59
CA ILE A 227 2.91 -6.53 29.51
C ILE A 227 4.24 -6.43 30.25
N GLU A 228 4.42 -5.32 30.96
CA GLU A 228 5.47 -5.10 31.94
C GLU A 228 4.75 -4.49 33.13
N GLN A 229 4.14 -5.39 33.92
CA GLN A 229 3.77 -5.23 35.34
C GLN A 229 2.80 -6.32 35.82
N SER A 230 2.19 -7.11 34.93
CA SER A 230 1.24 -8.15 35.34
C SER A 230 1.81 -9.57 35.44
N MET A 231 2.98 -9.85 34.86
CA MET A 231 3.55 -11.21 34.87
C MET A 231 4.61 -11.43 35.95
N GLU A 232 5.28 -10.38 36.42
CA GLU A 232 6.29 -10.52 37.50
C GLU A 232 5.64 -10.75 38.87
N ASN A 233 4.52 -10.08 39.18
CA ASN A 233 3.83 -10.25 40.46
C ASN A 233 3.09 -11.60 40.61
N GLU A 234 2.79 -12.30 39.51
CA GLU A 234 2.16 -13.64 39.57
C GLU A 234 3.19 -14.78 39.61
N MET A 235 4.46 -14.50 39.29
CA MET A 235 5.55 -15.49 39.41
C MET A 235 6.23 -15.47 40.78
N GLU A 236 6.18 -14.38 41.55
CA GLU A 236 6.76 -14.30 42.90
C GLU A 236 5.99 -15.08 43.97
N HIS A 237 4.79 -15.57 43.68
CA HIS A 237 3.98 -16.38 44.62
C HIS A 237 3.94 -17.88 44.31
N MET A 238 4.71 -18.37 43.33
CA MET A 238 4.85 -19.81 43.08
C MET A 238 6.11 -20.38 43.76
N SER A 239 6.10 -20.45 45.09
CA SER A 239 7.05 -21.31 45.81
C SER A 239 6.63 -22.78 45.65
N ILE A 240 7.45 -23.53 44.91
CA ILE A 240 7.34 -24.98 44.73
C ILE A 240 7.94 -25.65 45.98
N SER A 241 7.10 -26.29 46.78
CA SER A 241 7.51 -27.45 47.58
C SER A 241 6.57 -28.62 47.26
N GLU A 242 7.18 -29.78 47.08
CA GLU A 242 6.71 -30.98 46.39
C GLU A 242 5.43 -31.69 46.92
N PRO A 243 4.87 -32.63 46.12
CA PRO A 243 3.48 -33.06 46.21
C PRO A 243 3.29 -34.30 47.08
N ASN A 244 2.09 -34.45 47.69
CA ASN A 244 1.65 -35.77 48.14
C ASN A 244 0.12 -35.98 48.02
N THR A 245 -0.21 -36.89 47.11
CA THR A 245 -1.20 -37.98 47.20
C THR A 245 -2.56 -37.76 47.90
N SER A 246 -3.59 -37.71 47.05
CA SER A 246 -4.71 -38.66 47.04
C SER A 246 -5.91 -38.52 48.00
N ARG A 247 -7.09 -38.79 47.41
CA ARG A 247 -8.32 -39.41 47.95
C ARG A 247 -9.47 -38.52 48.50
N THR A 248 -10.59 -38.67 47.77
CA THR A 248 -11.97 -38.92 48.25
C THR A 248 -12.76 -37.82 48.95
N GLY A 249 -13.88 -37.43 48.32
CA GLY A 249 -15.20 -37.74 48.89
C GLY A 249 -16.04 -36.60 49.51
N ARG A 250 -17.22 -36.40 48.90
CA ARG A 250 -18.55 -36.15 49.52
C ARG A 250 -18.97 -34.75 50.04
N ASN A 251 -20.08 -34.33 49.43
CA ASN A 251 -21.32 -33.76 49.99
C ASN A 251 -21.43 -32.30 50.49
N SER A 252 -22.30 -31.57 49.78
CA SER A 252 -23.51 -30.82 50.24
C SER A 252 -23.38 -29.77 51.34
N GLY A 253 -23.77 -28.53 51.02
CA GLY A 253 -24.05 -27.49 51.99
C GLY A 253 -24.65 -26.23 51.37
N LYS A 254 -25.97 -26.14 51.35
CA LYS A 254 -26.78 -24.97 51.00
C LYS A 254 -26.56 -23.88 52.07
N GLY A 255 -26.17 -22.67 51.67
CA GLY A 255 -26.08 -21.50 52.56
C GLY A 255 -26.51 -20.22 51.86
N LYS A 256 -27.73 -19.77 52.15
CA LYS A 256 -28.26 -18.44 51.78
C LYS A 256 -27.60 -17.37 52.63
N GLY A 257 -27.24 -16.23 52.03
CA GLY A 257 -27.11 -14.97 52.75
C GLY A 257 -26.43 -13.84 51.98
N LYS A 258 -27.17 -12.72 51.81
CA LYS A 258 -26.71 -11.35 51.47
C LYS A 258 -26.16 -11.18 50.04
N GLN A 259 -26.41 -10.10 49.30
CA GLN A 259 -26.70 -8.73 49.68
C GLN A 259 -27.30 -8.01 48.46
N VAL A 260 -28.33 -7.19 48.69
CA VAL A 260 -28.82 -6.20 47.73
C VAL A 260 -27.76 -5.10 47.64
N GLY A 261 -27.19 -4.90 46.45
CA GLY A 261 -26.17 -3.87 46.22
C GLY A 261 -26.05 -3.52 44.74
N GLY A 262 -26.64 -2.38 44.37
CA GLY A 262 -26.24 -1.50 43.27
C GLY A 262 -25.87 -2.15 41.93
N GLN A 263 -26.86 -2.54 41.13
CA GLN A 263 -26.68 -2.79 39.71
C GLN A 263 -26.58 -1.44 38.97
N HIS A 264 -25.41 -0.79 39.03
CA HIS A 264 -25.10 0.36 38.18
C HIS A 264 -23.94 0.01 37.25
N ASN A 265 -24.24 -0.03 35.95
CA ASN A 265 -23.34 0.24 34.82
C ASN A 265 -22.28 -0.80 34.37
N THR A 266 -22.57 -2.11 34.39
CA THR A 266 -21.66 -3.12 33.80
C THR A 266 -21.83 -3.33 32.27
N ARG A 267 -22.92 -2.83 31.65
CA ARG A 267 -23.16 -2.99 30.20
C ARG A 267 -22.22 -2.12 29.34
N GLY A 268 -21.88 -0.91 29.79
CA GLY A 268 -21.02 0.02 29.06
C GLY A 268 -19.55 -0.41 28.94
N ALA A 269 -19.01 -1.11 29.95
CA ALA A 269 -17.62 -1.58 29.94
C ALA A 269 -17.43 -2.87 29.12
N SER A 270 -18.48 -3.68 28.99
CA SER A 270 -18.42 -5.01 28.37
C SER A 270 -18.25 -4.98 26.85
N TRP A 271 -18.85 -4.01 26.15
CA TRP A 271 -18.71 -3.94 24.69
C TRP A 271 -17.35 -3.39 24.27
N ARG A 272 -16.77 -2.44 25.03
CA ARG A 272 -15.41 -1.91 24.78
C ARG A 272 -14.33 -3.00 24.83
N LYS A 273 -14.49 -4.00 25.69
CA LYS A 273 -13.61 -5.19 25.73
C LYS A 273 -13.84 -6.18 24.57
N ARG A 274 -14.98 -6.08 23.87
CA ARG A 274 -15.39 -6.97 22.75
C ARG A 274 -15.19 -6.36 21.36
N VAL A 275 -14.82 -5.09 21.27
CA VAL A 275 -14.28 -4.48 20.05
C VAL A 275 -12.84 -4.97 19.95
N GLY A 276 -12.65 -6.16 19.35
CA GLY A 276 -11.34 -6.80 19.23
C GLY A 276 -10.32 -5.89 18.52
N SER A 277 -9.07 -5.96 18.98
CA SER A 277 -7.96 -5.07 18.61
C SER A 277 -7.27 -5.40 17.27
N ALA A 278 -7.75 -6.39 16.52
CA ALA A 278 -6.89 -7.06 15.53
C ALA A 278 -6.94 -6.47 14.11
N ASP A 279 -7.96 -5.69 13.74
CA ASP A 279 -8.21 -5.35 12.33
C ASP A 279 -8.30 -3.87 11.97
N GLN A 280 -8.03 -2.98 12.91
CA GLN A 280 -8.37 -1.56 12.80
C GLN A 280 -7.11 -0.68 12.73
N PHE A 281 -7.07 0.20 11.73
CA PHE A 281 -6.02 1.17 11.50
C PHE A 281 -6.46 2.54 12.03
N CYS A 282 -5.56 3.28 12.66
CA CYS A 282 -5.85 4.59 13.21
C CYS A 282 -4.71 5.56 12.90
N ILE A 283 -5.08 6.79 12.57
CA ILE A 283 -4.14 7.91 12.49
C ILE A 283 -4.30 8.71 13.79
N THR A 284 -3.19 8.94 14.47
CA THR A 284 -3.12 9.67 15.74
C THR A 284 -2.29 10.94 15.55
N GLU A 285 -2.73 12.05 16.13
CA GLU A 285 -1.92 13.25 16.28
C GLU A 285 -1.19 13.18 17.62
N GLN A 286 0.14 13.34 17.59
CA GLN A 286 0.96 13.51 18.76
C GLN A 286 1.24 15.00 18.99
N SER A 287 0.74 15.55 20.10
CA SER A 287 0.99 16.93 20.51
C SER A 287 1.19 16.97 22.04
N ASP A 288 2.24 17.66 22.49
CA ASP A 288 2.57 17.83 23.92
C ASP A 288 2.60 16.53 24.75
N GLY A 289 3.08 15.44 24.15
CA GLY A 289 3.15 14.11 24.78
C GLY A 289 1.81 13.37 24.87
N GLN A 290 0.72 13.94 24.37
CA GLN A 290 -0.59 13.29 24.25
C GLN A 290 -0.79 12.73 22.85
N MET A 291 -1.40 11.56 22.76
CA MET A 291 -1.79 10.88 21.52
C MET A 291 -3.30 10.99 21.34
N VAL A 292 -3.75 11.75 20.34
CA VAL A 292 -5.17 11.96 20.06
C VAL A 292 -5.53 11.25 18.74
N PRO A 293 -6.43 10.26 18.74
CA PRO A 293 -6.84 9.60 17.51
C PRO A 293 -7.73 10.51 16.67
N VAL A 294 -7.39 10.70 15.40
CA VAL A 294 -8.06 11.65 14.49
C VAL A 294 -8.85 10.98 13.37
N VAL A 295 -8.39 9.83 12.89
CA VAL A 295 -9.04 9.06 11.82
C VAL A 295 -8.99 7.58 12.16
N SER A 296 -10.09 6.88 11.92
CA SER A 296 -10.19 5.42 12.03
C SER A 296 -10.47 4.81 10.68
N ILE A 297 -9.85 3.70 10.30
CA ILE A 297 -10.09 3.06 8.99
C ILE A 297 -10.44 1.58 9.21
N GLU A 298 -11.53 1.14 8.58
CA GLU A 298 -11.98 -0.24 8.55
C GLU A 298 -11.86 -0.79 7.12
N TYR A 299 -10.97 -1.77 6.94
CA TYR A 299 -10.78 -2.44 5.65
C TYR A 299 -11.73 -3.63 5.52
N LYS A 300 -12.43 -3.74 4.39
CA LYS A 300 -13.26 -4.89 4.03
C LYS A 300 -12.79 -5.52 2.74
N ALA A 301 -12.63 -6.84 2.75
CA ALA A 301 -12.19 -7.57 1.57
C ALA A 301 -13.21 -7.42 0.43
N PRO A 302 -12.78 -7.21 -0.83
CA PRO A 302 -13.70 -6.87 -1.92
C PRO A 302 -14.81 -7.89 -2.17
N HIS A 303 -14.55 -9.19 -1.98
CA HIS A 303 -15.54 -10.24 -2.15
C HIS A 303 -16.60 -10.28 -1.01
N LYS A 304 -16.33 -9.67 0.15
CA LYS A 304 -17.29 -9.52 1.27
C LYS A 304 -18.09 -8.23 1.16
N PHE A 305 -17.61 -7.25 0.40
CA PHE A 305 -18.26 -5.96 0.22
C PHE A 305 -18.26 -5.52 -1.25
N PRO A 306 -19.08 -6.16 -2.10
CA PRO A 306 -19.08 -5.93 -3.55
C PRO A 306 -19.61 -4.54 -3.92
N LEU A 307 -19.04 -3.95 -4.98
CA LEU A 307 -19.39 -2.60 -5.47
C LEU A 307 -20.90 -2.42 -5.71
N ALA A 308 -21.59 -3.41 -6.29
CA ALA A 308 -23.03 -3.31 -6.53
C ALA A 308 -23.85 -3.17 -5.23
N GLN A 309 -23.46 -3.86 -4.16
CA GLN A 309 -24.12 -3.73 -2.85
C GLN A 309 -23.75 -2.43 -2.14
N ILE A 310 -22.52 -1.93 -2.34
CA ILE A 310 -22.11 -0.61 -1.84
C ILE A 310 -22.99 0.48 -2.48
N ILE A 311 -23.10 0.48 -3.81
CA ILE A 311 -23.90 1.47 -4.56
C ILE A 311 -25.37 1.39 -4.14
N ALA A 312 -25.96 0.19 -4.09
CA ALA A 312 -27.35 0.03 -3.71
C ALA A 312 -27.60 0.40 -2.24
N GLY A 313 -26.76 -0.07 -1.32
CA GLY A 313 -26.92 0.16 0.10
C GLY A 313 -26.71 1.62 0.51
N LEU A 314 -25.84 2.37 -0.18
CA LEU A 314 -25.61 3.80 0.06
C LEU A 314 -26.54 4.72 -0.75
N ASN A 315 -27.55 4.18 -1.42
CA ASN A 315 -28.52 4.98 -2.15
C ASN A 315 -29.53 5.63 -1.19
N GLY A 316 -29.12 6.76 -0.59
CA GLY A 316 -29.94 7.57 0.31
C GLY A 316 -29.56 7.44 1.78
N GLU A 317 -30.50 7.82 2.66
CA GLU A 317 -30.35 7.67 4.11
C GLU A 317 -30.67 6.24 4.54
N ILE A 318 -29.89 5.73 5.51
CA ILE A 318 -30.19 4.50 6.23
C ILE A 318 -30.43 4.87 7.69
N ARG A 319 -31.54 4.38 8.26
CA ARG A 319 -31.80 4.42 9.70
C ARG A 319 -31.70 3.02 10.28
N PRO A 320 -30.52 2.60 10.81
CA PRO A 320 -30.34 1.21 11.26
C PRO A 320 -31.39 0.75 12.27
N GLY A 321 -31.81 1.62 13.20
CA GLY A 321 -32.81 1.29 14.22
C GLY A 321 -34.22 1.07 13.66
N ASP A 322 -34.60 1.81 12.61
CA ASP A 322 -35.95 1.78 12.06
C ASP A 322 -36.09 0.75 10.94
N GLU A 323 -35.03 0.59 10.13
CA GLU A 323 -35.08 -0.15 8.86
C GLU A 323 -34.43 -1.54 8.92
N ILE A 324 -33.46 -1.78 9.82
CA ILE A 324 -32.58 -2.96 9.75
C ILE A 324 -32.64 -3.79 11.04
N ILE A 325 -32.44 -3.15 12.19
CA ILE A 325 -32.31 -3.83 13.48
C ILE A 325 -33.65 -4.48 13.84
N ASN A 326 -33.62 -5.79 14.08
CA ASN A 326 -34.81 -6.62 14.35
C ASN A 326 -35.85 -6.59 13.22
N LYS A 327 -35.42 -6.33 11.98
CA LYS A 327 -36.24 -6.45 10.78
C LYS A 327 -35.78 -7.66 9.97
N GLU A 328 -36.72 -8.25 9.25
CA GLU A 328 -36.47 -9.35 8.32
C GLU A 328 -36.71 -8.84 6.90
N GLY A 329 -35.80 -9.20 5.99
CA GLY A 329 -35.87 -8.89 4.57
C GLY A 329 -34.83 -9.70 3.81
N ASP A 330 -35.18 -10.14 2.61
CA ASP A 330 -34.36 -10.97 1.74
C ASP A 330 -34.18 -10.37 0.33
N ASP A 331 -34.82 -9.24 0.06
CA ASP A 331 -34.63 -8.50 -1.18
C ASP A 331 -33.23 -7.86 -1.24
N PHE A 332 -32.79 -7.56 -2.46
CA PHE A 332 -31.45 -7.04 -2.70
C PHE A 332 -31.19 -5.67 -2.04
N ASP A 333 -32.20 -4.80 -1.94
CA ASP A 333 -32.06 -3.47 -1.32
C ASP A 333 -31.85 -3.61 0.19
N PHE A 334 -32.71 -4.40 0.85
CA PHE A 334 -32.60 -4.70 2.27
C PHE A 334 -31.26 -5.35 2.62
N LEU A 335 -30.83 -6.35 1.86
CA LEU A 335 -29.56 -7.04 2.08
C LEU A 335 -28.36 -6.09 1.87
N SER A 336 -28.43 -5.21 0.88
CA SER A 336 -27.38 -4.21 0.60
C SER A 336 -27.28 -3.16 1.70
N LYS A 337 -28.41 -2.59 2.15
CA LYS A 337 -28.46 -1.66 3.28
C LYS A 337 -27.99 -2.31 4.58
N SER A 338 -28.41 -3.55 4.84
CA SER A 338 -27.99 -4.33 6.01
C SER A 338 -26.48 -4.55 6.02
N LEU A 339 -25.88 -4.91 4.88
CA LEU A 339 -24.45 -5.10 4.75
C LEU A 339 -23.67 -3.80 5.00
N VAL A 340 -24.05 -2.72 4.32
CA VAL A 340 -23.42 -1.39 4.49
C VAL A 340 -23.53 -0.92 5.93
N ALA A 341 -24.72 -1.00 6.52
CA ALA A 341 -24.94 -0.61 7.92
C ALA A 341 -24.12 -1.44 8.89
N ALA A 342 -23.93 -2.74 8.65
CA ALA A 342 -23.10 -3.60 9.48
C ALA A 342 -21.62 -3.17 9.43
N VAL A 343 -21.08 -2.88 8.24
CA VAL A 343 -19.70 -2.40 8.06
C VAL A 343 -19.50 -1.05 8.76
N ILE A 344 -20.39 -0.09 8.52
CA ILE A 344 -20.31 1.25 9.13
C ILE A 344 -20.49 1.17 10.64
N THR A 345 -21.40 0.32 11.15
CA THR A 345 -21.58 0.11 12.60
C THR A 345 -20.33 -0.45 13.26
N GLN A 346 -19.60 -1.33 12.57
CA GLN A 346 -18.33 -1.84 13.08
C GLN A 346 -17.32 -0.70 13.28
N LEU A 347 -17.10 0.13 12.26
CA LEU A 347 -16.23 1.30 12.34
C LEU A 347 -16.72 2.32 13.38
N PHE A 348 -18.01 2.64 13.38
CA PHE A 348 -18.63 3.58 14.31
C PHE A 348 -18.44 3.15 15.77
N SER A 349 -18.61 1.85 16.07
CA SER A 349 -18.39 1.34 17.41
C SER A 349 -16.95 1.56 17.88
N TYR A 350 -16.00 1.40 16.97
CA TYR A 350 -14.59 1.66 17.24
C TYR A 350 -14.30 3.15 17.43
N MET A 351 -14.85 4.01 16.57
CA MET A 351 -14.74 5.47 16.69
C MET A 351 -15.25 5.95 18.06
N ILE A 352 -16.40 5.45 18.54
CA ILE A 352 -16.93 5.77 19.87
C ILE A 352 -16.02 5.25 20.99
N ALA A 353 -15.44 4.05 20.83
CA ALA A 353 -14.53 3.50 21.83
C ALA A 353 -13.24 4.32 21.97
N LYS A 354 -12.76 4.90 20.86
CA LYS A 354 -11.53 5.70 20.79
C LYS A 354 -11.74 7.22 20.92
N GLY A 355 -12.97 7.69 20.86
CA GLY A 355 -13.29 9.13 20.90
C GLY A 355 -13.00 9.86 19.59
N VAL A 356 -13.06 9.16 18.45
CA VAL A 356 -12.76 9.70 17.13
C VAL A 356 -14.03 10.20 16.46
N GLN A 357 -13.97 11.37 15.82
CA GLN A 357 -15.09 11.96 15.11
C GLN A 357 -15.15 11.58 13.62
N HIS A 358 -14.00 11.27 13.01
CA HIS A 358 -13.88 10.93 11.59
C HIS A 358 -13.41 9.48 11.38
N GLY A 359 -13.93 8.82 10.35
CA GLY A 359 -13.55 7.46 9.98
C GLY A 359 -13.86 7.15 8.53
#